data_AF-A0A6J1HMC6-F1
#
_entry.id   AF-A0A6J1HMC6-F1
#
_cell.length_a   1.000
_cell.length_b   1.000
_cell.length_c   1.000
_cell.angle_alpha   90.00
_cell.angle_beta   90.00
_cell.angle_gamma   90.00
#
_symmetry.space_group_name_H-M   'P 1'
#
loop_
_entity.id
_entity.type
_entity.pdbx_description
1 polymer ?
#
loop_
_entity_poly.entity_id
_entity_poly.type
_entity_poly.pdbx_seq_one_letter_code
_entity_poly.pdbx_strand_id
1 'polypeptide(L)'
;MTVSRWWSVMHHILMTTPPPILISINNIHSSTKSSKLITSLVSDYNYRACVLCVMPSSVFQWLSLLGIIWLQSINGTNFNFPSYSSPLKHHLSISQFQLNNLAFASDAGKLFACVSGLAANYLPLWSLLIIGSCLGLVGYGVQYLFITNQFHSPSYCLIFFLSVLAGNSICWINTVCYIVAIRNFPSNRQVAVGISTSYQGLSAKIYTDIVGLIFSKRSDKTAETFLLSNSVFPLGVCVLVCPMARIVELVEEKGNLEVGFFVIFVITIATGVFAVVTSVGSISRMLSPLSGLVGILVFLLLPVVVPVVESVKKSVREGKERRVYHSTMEEDTRIRPENEAKLNRDGGDEAMEEIGAMEMLKRVNFWLYVGVYFFGATLGLAFLNNLGQIAESWGSESVSSLVSLSSSFGFFGRLMPSLLDHFLSRRKMMKSKPGWLVALMGAMCGGFFFLLSGPTDLILCVSTAVIAVCTGAITSISVSTTSELFGANNFSINHNVVVANIPFGSFLFGYMAAYLYRKQATGDTGKCIGVECYRTTFMIWGCLCSLGTLLALLLFARTRSFYSTTKSPMAQGST
;
A
#
# COMPACT_ATOMS: atom_id res chain seq x y z
N MET A 1 28.60 -11.50 -20.74
CA MET A 1 28.98 -11.99 -19.40
C MET A 1 27.90 -12.97 -18.96
N THR A 2 28.24 -14.24 -18.86
CA THR A 2 27.29 -15.37 -18.78
C THR A 2 26.65 -15.50 -17.40
N VAL A 3 25.38 -15.95 -17.39
CA VAL A 3 24.53 -16.28 -16.22
C VAL A 3 25.24 -17.17 -15.19
N SER A 4 26.26 -17.95 -15.60
CA SER A 4 27.08 -18.76 -14.69
C SER A 4 27.83 -17.93 -13.66
N ARG A 5 28.25 -16.69 -13.97
CA ARG A 5 28.91 -15.80 -13.00
C ARG A 5 27.92 -15.20 -12.00
N TRP A 6 26.69 -14.91 -12.41
CA TRP A 6 25.62 -14.45 -11.52
C TRP A 6 25.14 -15.57 -10.59
N TRP A 7 24.95 -16.79 -11.12
CA TRP A 7 24.64 -17.95 -10.30
C TRP A 7 25.78 -18.29 -9.34
N SER A 8 27.04 -18.20 -9.80
CA SER A 8 28.21 -18.43 -8.94
C SER A 8 28.34 -17.38 -7.84
N VAL A 9 28.02 -16.10 -8.11
CA VAL A 9 27.99 -15.03 -7.08
C VAL A 9 26.81 -15.19 -6.12
N MET A 10 25.60 -15.53 -6.59
CA MET A 10 24.46 -15.83 -5.72
C MET A 10 24.70 -17.08 -4.86
N HIS A 11 25.28 -18.13 -5.45
CA HIS A 11 25.66 -19.34 -4.75
C HIS A 11 26.77 -19.08 -3.73
N HIS A 12 27.73 -18.20 -4.04
CA HIS A 12 28.73 -17.76 -3.08
C HIS A 12 28.10 -16.98 -1.94
N ILE A 13 27.18 -16.04 -2.21
CA ILE A 13 26.48 -15.24 -1.21
C ILE A 13 25.59 -16.13 -0.31
N LEU A 14 24.90 -17.12 -0.88
CA LEU A 14 24.08 -18.11 -0.16
C LEU A 14 24.92 -19.10 0.67
N MET A 15 26.16 -19.38 0.27
CA MET A 15 27.08 -20.28 1.00
C MET A 15 27.97 -19.54 2.02
N THR A 16 28.17 -18.22 1.89
CA THR A 16 28.99 -17.42 2.83
C THR A 16 28.20 -16.84 4.00
N THR A 17 26.87 -16.97 4.01
CA THR A 17 26.07 -16.77 5.22
C THR A 17 26.21 -17.99 6.11
N PRO A 18 26.66 -17.85 7.38
CA PRO A 18 26.85 -19.02 8.25
C PRO A 18 25.49 -19.70 8.48
N PRO A 19 25.41 -21.04 8.36
CA PRO A 19 24.16 -21.75 8.64
C PRO A 19 23.88 -21.70 10.15
N PRO A 20 22.61 -21.57 10.59
CA PRO A 20 22.27 -21.94 11.95
C PRO A 20 22.48 -23.46 12.08
N ILE A 21 23.27 -23.83 13.08
CA ILE A 21 23.70 -25.19 13.41
C ILE A 21 22.49 -26.13 13.47
N LEU A 22 22.42 -27.10 12.54
CA LEU A 22 21.53 -28.25 12.64
C LEU A 22 22.07 -29.20 13.73
N ILE A 23 21.47 -29.14 14.92
CA ILE A 23 21.63 -30.21 15.91
C ILE A 23 20.58 -31.28 15.59
N SER A 24 21.06 -32.50 15.34
CA SER A 24 20.26 -33.72 15.17
C SER A 24 19.40 -33.95 16.43
N ILE A 25 18.08 -33.95 16.27
CA ILE A 25 17.14 -34.43 17.29
C ILE A 25 16.69 -35.82 16.85
N ASN A 26 17.49 -36.83 17.19
CA ASN A 26 16.99 -38.19 17.35
C ASN A 26 16.92 -38.45 18.86
N ASN A 27 15.73 -38.86 19.32
CA ASN A 27 15.33 -39.13 20.69
C ASN A 27 15.05 -37.90 21.57
N ILE A 28 13.76 -37.62 21.81
CA ILE A 28 13.16 -37.59 23.15
C ILE A 28 11.64 -37.61 22.97
N HIS A 29 11.06 -38.72 23.41
CA HIS A 29 9.64 -38.93 23.56
C HIS A 29 9.16 -38.18 24.81
N SER A 30 7.94 -37.63 24.77
CA SER A 30 7.14 -37.17 25.93
C SER A 30 7.58 -35.87 26.66
N SER A 31 6.89 -34.76 26.37
CA SER A 31 6.30 -33.82 27.35
C SER A 31 6.00 -32.45 26.70
N THR A 32 4.71 -32.11 26.60
CA THR A 32 4.13 -30.91 25.95
C THR A 32 4.46 -29.57 26.64
N LYS A 33 5.26 -29.56 27.73
CA LYS A 33 5.68 -28.34 28.43
C LYS A 33 7.06 -27.82 27.99
N SER A 34 7.96 -28.67 27.48
CA SER A 34 9.30 -28.24 27.07
C SER A 34 9.35 -27.58 25.70
N SER A 35 8.40 -27.84 24.80
CA SER A 35 8.43 -27.22 23.45
C SER A 35 8.25 -25.71 23.52
N LYS A 36 7.31 -25.20 24.34
CA LYS A 36 7.12 -23.74 24.54
C LYS A 36 8.32 -23.05 25.20
N LEU A 37 9.03 -23.75 26.09
CA LEU A 37 10.21 -23.23 26.76
C LEU A 37 11.41 -23.17 25.80
N ILE A 38 11.56 -24.17 24.90
CA ILE A 38 12.64 -24.19 23.91
C ILE A 38 12.38 -23.19 22.77
N THR A 39 11.14 -22.96 22.33
CA THR A 39 10.85 -21.86 21.39
C THR A 39 11.09 -20.49 22.03
N SER A 40 10.82 -20.34 23.33
CA SER A 40 11.13 -19.13 24.10
C SER A 40 12.65 -18.93 24.26
N LEU A 41 13.41 -19.98 24.55
CA LEU A 41 14.86 -19.89 24.80
C LEU A 41 15.69 -19.78 23.51
N VAL A 42 15.29 -20.45 22.42
CA VAL A 42 15.94 -20.31 21.10
C VAL A 42 15.59 -18.98 20.44
N SER A 43 14.42 -18.42 20.76
CA SER A 43 14.12 -17.02 20.50
C SER A 43 15.11 -16.15 21.27
N ASP A 44 15.13 -16.20 22.60
CA ASP A 44 15.88 -15.25 23.45
C ASP A 44 17.40 -15.22 23.22
N TYR A 45 18.03 -16.36 22.88
CA TYR A 45 19.49 -16.43 22.75
C TYR A 45 20.05 -15.81 21.46
N ASN A 46 19.27 -15.76 20.37
CA ASN A 46 19.68 -15.13 19.11
C ASN A 46 19.36 -13.62 19.03
N TYR A 47 18.60 -13.06 19.99
CA TYR A 47 18.18 -11.65 19.94
C TYR A 47 19.16 -10.65 20.56
N ARG A 48 20.11 -11.09 21.40
CA ARG A 48 20.99 -10.17 22.15
C ARG A 48 22.13 -9.53 21.32
N ALA A 49 22.36 -9.95 20.08
CA ALA A 49 23.45 -9.43 19.23
C ALA A 49 23.01 -8.37 18.19
N CYS A 50 21.73 -8.00 18.13
CA CYS A 50 21.26 -7.00 17.17
C CYS A 50 21.16 -5.62 17.84
N VAL A 51 21.87 -4.60 17.34
CA VAL A 51 21.81 -3.20 17.83
C VAL A 51 20.37 -2.66 17.86
N LEU A 52 19.48 -3.19 17.00
CA LEU A 52 18.06 -2.88 16.96
C LEU A 52 17.25 -3.45 18.15
N CYS A 53 17.71 -4.52 18.80
CA CYS A 53 17.05 -5.11 19.97
C CYS A 53 17.32 -4.35 21.27
N VAL A 54 18.30 -3.44 21.28
CA VAL A 54 18.65 -2.60 22.45
C VAL A 54 17.95 -1.23 22.37
N MET A 55 17.21 -0.95 21.29
CA MET A 55 16.51 0.31 21.13
C MET A 55 15.26 0.39 22.02
N PRO A 56 14.94 1.59 22.54
CA PRO A 56 13.66 1.86 23.18
C PRO A 56 12.45 1.45 22.33
N SER A 57 11.42 0.87 22.98
CA SER A 57 10.18 0.44 22.31
C SER A 57 9.52 1.56 21.48
N SER A 58 9.50 2.79 21.98
CA SER A 58 8.94 3.97 21.28
C SER A 58 9.75 4.37 20.03
N VAL A 59 11.09 4.28 20.08
CA VAL A 59 11.95 4.55 18.91
C VAL A 59 11.74 3.49 17.84
N PHE A 60 11.68 2.23 18.26
CA PHE A 60 11.46 1.11 17.34
C PHE A 60 10.07 1.15 16.70
N GLN A 61 9.05 1.60 17.43
CA GLN A 61 7.69 1.82 16.91
C GLN A 61 7.70 2.78 15.70
N TRP A 62 8.37 3.92 15.81
CA TRP A 62 8.52 4.88 14.71
C TRP A 62 9.43 4.37 13.59
N LEU A 63 10.49 3.63 13.93
CA LEU A 63 11.36 2.99 12.95
C LEU A 63 10.59 1.95 12.13
N SER A 64 9.68 1.21 12.76
CA SER A 64 8.79 0.26 12.08
C SER A 64 7.86 0.99 11.09
N LEU A 65 7.33 2.17 11.47
CA LEU A 65 6.52 3.01 10.58
C LEU A 65 7.32 3.50 9.36
N LEU A 66 8.56 3.94 9.57
CA LEU A 66 9.47 4.32 8.49
C LEU A 66 9.74 3.14 7.54
N GLY A 67 9.98 1.95 8.09
CA GLY A 67 10.20 0.73 7.30
C GLY A 67 9.00 0.40 6.40
N ILE A 68 7.77 0.48 6.92
CA ILE A 68 6.58 0.21 6.09
C ILE A 68 6.29 1.32 5.08
N ILE A 69 6.69 2.58 5.33
CA ILE A 69 6.64 3.66 4.33
C ILE A 69 7.55 3.32 3.14
N TRP A 70 8.77 2.83 3.40
CA TRP A 70 9.68 2.39 2.34
C TRP A 70 9.13 1.20 1.57
N LEU A 71 8.59 0.19 2.26
CA LEU A 71 7.95 -0.95 1.60
C LEU A 71 6.78 -0.52 0.73
N GLN A 72 5.89 0.35 1.23
CA GLN A 72 4.75 0.82 0.46
C GLN A 72 5.18 1.63 -0.77
N SER A 73 6.24 2.43 -0.66
CA SER A 73 6.76 3.25 -1.77
C SER A 73 7.13 2.45 -3.02
N ILE A 74 7.52 1.18 -2.86
CA ILE A 74 8.00 0.31 -3.94
C ILE A 74 7.08 -0.88 -4.24
N ASN A 75 6.05 -1.12 -3.40
CA ASN A 75 5.12 -2.26 -3.52
C ASN A 75 3.96 -2.03 -4.51
N GLY A 76 3.75 -0.81 -5.01
CA GLY A 76 2.72 -0.49 -6.00
C GLY A 76 3.06 -0.89 -7.44
N THR A 77 3.63 -2.09 -7.66
CA THR A 77 4.18 -2.49 -8.97
C THR A 77 3.12 -2.63 -10.07
N ASN A 78 1.87 -2.93 -9.71
CA ASN A 78 0.74 -2.98 -10.65
C ASN A 78 0.41 -1.59 -11.23
N PHE A 79 0.66 -0.50 -10.49
CA PHE A 79 0.47 0.86 -10.99
C PHE A 79 1.50 1.26 -12.06
N ASN A 80 2.57 0.48 -12.21
CA ASN A 80 3.60 0.73 -13.22
C ASN A 80 3.18 0.22 -14.60
N PHE A 81 2.22 -0.72 -14.67
CA PHE A 81 1.79 -1.38 -15.91
C PHE A 81 1.48 -0.40 -17.05
N PRO A 82 0.74 0.69 -16.84
CA PRO A 82 0.44 1.66 -17.90
C PRO A 82 1.69 2.24 -18.57
N SER A 83 2.79 2.44 -17.83
CA SER A 83 4.04 3.02 -18.35
C SER A 83 4.81 2.11 -19.30
N TYR A 84 4.58 0.79 -19.25
CA TYR A 84 5.28 -0.17 -20.11
C TYR A 84 4.38 -1.11 -20.90
N SER A 85 3.05 -1.01 -20.74
CA SER A 85 2.07 -1.90 -21.37
C SER A 85 2.12 -1.86 -22.90
N SER A 86 2.30 -0.70 -23.52
CA SER A 86 2.34 -0.59 -24.98
C SER A 86 3.65 -1.12 -25.59
N PRO A 87 4.85 -0.78 -25.06
CA PRO A 87 6.08 -1.45 -25.47
C PRO A 87 6.00 -2.97 -25.28
N LEU A 88 5.41 -3.43 -24.16
CA LEU A 88 5.21 -4.86 -23.88
C LEU A 88 4.29 -5.54 -24.91
N LYS A 89 3.20 -4.88 -25.30
CA LYS A 89 2.28 -5.34 -26.35
C LYS A 89 3.01 -5.58 -27.67
N HIS A 90 3.87 -4.63 -28.05
CA HIS A 90 4.67 -4.71 -29.27
C HIS A 90 5.72 -5.83 -29.20
N HIS A 91 6.48 -5.91 -28.11
CA HIS A 91 7.49 -6.96 -27.91
C HIS A 91 6.90 -8.37 -27.92
N LEU A 92 5.73 -8.57 -27.30
CA LEU A 92 5.07 -9.88 -27.24
C LEU A 92 4.14 -10.15 -28.44
N SER A 93 3.93 -9.18 -29.34
CA SER A 93 2.99 -9.27 -30.46
C SER A 93 1.58 -9.72 -30.03
N ILE A 94 1.10 -9.22 -28.87
CA ILE A 94 -0.19 -9.62 -28.28
C ILE A 94 -1.32 -8.65 -28.63
N SER A 95 -2.54 -9.18 -28.65
CA SER A 95 -3.76 -8.40 -28.87
C SER A 95 -4.10 -7.49 -27.69
N GLN A 96 -5.02 -6.54 -27.92
CA GLN A 96 -5.52 -5.65 -26.86
C GLN A 96 -6.21 -6.40 -25.71
N PHE A 97 -6.91 -7.49 -26.04
CA PHE A 97 -7.51 -8.37 -25.04
C PHE A 97 -6.46 -9.06 -24.18
N GLN A 98 -5.43 -9.62 -24.83
CA GLN A 98 -4.33 -10.28 -24.12
C GLN A 98 -3.59 -9.30 -23.22
N LEU A 99 -3.34 -8.07 -23.67
CA LEU A 99 -2.70 -7.05 -22.84
C LEU A 99 -3.55 -6.68 -21.61
N ASN A 100 -4.85 -6.43 -21.79
CA ASN A 100 -5.75 -6.12 -20.67
C ASN A 100 -5.93 -7.33 -19.74
N ASN A 101 -5.87 -8.54 -20.28
CA ASN A 101 -5.86 -9.77 -19.48
C ASN A 101 -4.58 -9.91 -18.64
N LEU A 102 -3.43 -9.34 -19.06
CA LEU A 102 -2.23 -9.28 -18.20
C LEU A 102 -2.40 -8.29 -17.04
N ALA A 103 -3.03 -7.13 -17.27
CA ALA A 103 -3.40 -6.22 -16.18
C ALA A 103 -4.35 -6.90 -15.19
N PHE A 104 -5.39 -7.56 -15.71
CA PHE A 104 -6.29 -8.40 -14.91
C PHE A 104 -5.54 -9.52 -14.18
N ALA A 105 -4.60 -10.22 -14.83
CA ALA A 105 -3.83 -11.28 -14.20
C ALA A 105 -3.07 -10.77 -12.97
N SER A 106 -2.42 -9.61 -13.09
CA SER A 106 -1.79 -8.94 -11.94
C SER A 106 -2.79 -8.60 -10.83
N ASP A 107 -4.00 -8.19 -11.15
CA ASP A 107 -5.02 -7.97 -10.14
C ASP A 107 -5.60 -9.29 -9.58
N ALA A 108 -5.66 -10.36 -10.37
CA ALA A 108 -6.10 -11.70 -9.96
C ALA A 108 -5.17 -12.35 -8.94
N GLY A 109 -3.89 -11.97 -8.91
CA GLY A 109 -2.97 -12.33 -7.82
C GLY A 109 -3.50 -11.96 -6.43
N LYS A 110 -4.36 -10.95 -6.34
CA LYS A 110 -5.00 -10.50 -5.09
C LYS A 110 -6.07 -11.47 -4.56
N LEU A 111 -6.58 -12.38 -5.38
CA LEU A 111 -7.50 -13.45 -4.91
C LEU A 111 -6.82 -14.36 -3.88
N PHE A 112 -5.50 -14.52 -3.99
CA PHE A 112 -4.71 -15.32 -3.05
C PHE A 112 -4.25 -14.51 -1.83
N ALA A 113 -4.73 -13.28 -1.62
CA ALA A 113 -4.37 -12.46 -0.45
C ALA A 113 -4.82 -13.10 0.88
N CYS A 114 -5.92 -13.86 0.89
CA CYS A 114 -6.34 -14.59 2.09
C CYS A 114 -5.26 -15.57 2.60
N VAL A 115 -4.42 -16.10 1.70
CA VAL A 115 -3.30 -16.99 2.05
C VAL A 115 -2.25 -16.25 2.87
N SER A 116 -1.87 -15.03 2.46
CA SER A 116 -0.90 -14.23 3.22
C SER A 116 -1.47 -13.79 4.58
N GLY A 117 -2.77 -13.47 4.63
CA GLY A 117 -3.47 -13.16 5.87
C GLY A 117 -3.51 -14.33 6.86
N LEU A 118 -3.76 -15.55 6.39
CA LEU A 118 -3.72 -16.76 7.20
C LEU A 118 -2.29 -17.09 7.64
N ALA A 119 -1.33 -17.00 6.72
CA ALA A 119 0.09 -17.24 6.99
C ALA A 119 0.63 -16.31 8.08
N ALA A 120 0.14 -15.07 8.18
CA ALA A 120 0.54 -14.12 9.22
C ALA A 120 0.21 -14.57 10.65
N ASN A 121 -0.71 -15.53 10.82
CA ASN A 121 -1.03 -16.09 12.13
C ASN A 121 -0.01 -17.15 12.60
N TYR A 122 0.73 -17.74 11.67
CA TYR A 122 1.63 -18.88 11.94
C TYR A 122 3.11 -18.56 11.67
N LEU A 123 3.39 -17.59 10.81
CA LEU A 123 4.73 -17.24 10.36
C LEU A 123 5.16 -15.85 10.87
N PRO A 124 6.45 -15.65 11.16
CA PRO A 124 6.96 -14.35 11.56
C PRO A 124 6.97 -13.35 10.40
N LEU A 125 6.78 -12.05 10.68
CA LEU A 125 6.62 -11.00 9.67
C LEU A 125 7.77 -10.93 8.64
N TRP A 126 9.02 -11.15 9.07
CA TRP A 126 10.17 -11.15 8.17
C TRP A 126 10.05 -12.24 7.10
N SER A 127 9.54 -13.42 7.45
CA SER A 127 9.36 -14.52 6.49
C SER A 127 8.25 -14.21 5.48
N LEU A 128 7.20 -13.49 5.89
CA LEU A 128 6.16 -13.04 4.96
C LEU A 128 6.74 -12.06 3.92
N LEU A 129 7.64 -11.16 4.33
CA LEU A 129 8.34 -10.25 3.42
C LEU A 129 9.23 -11.00 2.42
N ILE A 130 9.96 -12.02 2.89
CA ILE A 130 10.79 -12.86 2.02
C ILE A 130 9.93 -13.65 1.02
N ILE A 131 8.83 -14.27 1.48
CA ILE A 131 7.91 -14.97 0.58
C ILE A 131 7.36 -14.00 -0.47
N GLY A 132 6.82 -12.85 -0.04
CA GLY A 132 6.26 -11.83 -0.94
C GLY A 132 7.28 -11.35 -1.97
N SER A 133 8.49 -10.96 -1.53
CA SER A 133 9.53 -10.48 -2.43
C SER A 133 10.05 -11.56 -3.39
N CYS A 134 10.15 -12.83 -2.96
CA CYS A 134 10.48 -13.94 -3.85
C CYS A 134 9.42 -14.16 -4.94
N LEU A 135 8.13 -14.07 -4.60
CA LEU A 135 7.04 -14.17 -5.59
C LEU A 135 7.13 -13.04 -6.62
N GLY A 136 7.43 -11.82 -6.18
CA GLY A 136 7.62 -10.67 -7.07
C GLY A 136 8.87 -10.79 -7.94
N LEU A 137 9.98 -11.25 -7.35
CA LEU A 137 11.24 -11.52 -8.04
C LEU A 137 11.03 -12.51 -9.18
N VAL A 138 10.40 -13.66 -8.89
CA VAL A 138 10.11 -14.69 -9.90
C VAL A 138 9.09 -14.18 -10.92
N GLY A 139 7.99 -13.56 -10.46
CA GLY A 139 6.91 -13.08 -11.32
C GLY A 139 7.38 -12.08 -12.37
N TYR A 140 8.10 -11.04 -11.97
CA TYR A 140 8.62 -10.03 -12.92
C TYR A 140 9.97 -10.41 -13.55
N GLY A 141 10.85 -11.07 -12.80
CA GLY A 141 12.20 -11.42 -13.25
C GLY A 141 12.19 -12.45 -14.38
N VAL A 142 11.31 -13.45 -14.30
CA VAL A 142 11.16 -14.42 -15.38
C VAL A 142 10.54 -13.76 -16.62
N GLN A 143 9.59 -12.83 -16.47
CA GLN A 143 9.05 -12.05 -17.59
C GLN A 143 10.15 -11.21 -18.27
N TYR A 144 11.03 -10.57 -17.48
CA TYR A 144 12.18 -9.83 -17.98
C TYR A 144 13.13 -10.71 -18.81
N LEU A 145 13.44 -11.93 -18.33
CA LEU A 145 14.31 -12.86 -19.05
C LEU A 145 13.72 -13.31 -20.39
N PHE A 146 12.39 -13.43 -20.47
CA PHE A 146 11.73 -13.75 -21.73
C PHE A 146 11.79 -12.62 -22.76
N ILE A 147 11.54 -11.39 -22.35
CA ILE A 147 11.55 -10.24 -23.27
C ILE A 147 12.96 -9.92 -23.75
N THR A 148 13.99 -10.21 -22.95
CA THR A 148 15.40 -10.05 -23.35
C THR A 148 15.92 -11.17 -24.26
N ASN A 149 15.03 -12.03 -24.80
CA ASN A 149 15.34 -13.13 -25.72
C ASN A 149 16.40 -14.11 -25.20
N GLN A 150 16.54 -14.25 -23.88
CA GLN A 150 17.41 -15.27 -23.27
C GLN A 150 16.82 -16.69 -23.44
N PHE A 151 15.51 -16.80 -23.68
CA PHE A 151 14.78 -18.05 -23.87
C PHE A 151 13.86 -17.98 -25.10
N HIS A 152 13.60 -19.11 -25.77
CA HIS A 152 12.65 -19.21 -26.91
C HIS A 152 11.22 -18.80 -26.49
N SER A 153 10.46 -18.24 -27.44
CA SER A 153 9.16 -17.57 -27.30
C SER A 153 8.24 -18.17 -26.21
N PRO A 154 7.98 -17.44 -25.10
CA PRO A 154 7.12 -17.95 -24.03
C PRO A 154 5.67 -18.09 -24.48
N SER A 155 5.00 -19.11 -23.95
CA SER A 155 3.54 -19.20 -24.02
C SER A 155 2.91 -17.99 -23.32
N TYR A 156 1.91 -17.36 -23.96
CA TYR A 156 1.11 -16.30 -23.32
C TYR A 156 0.55 -16.72 -21.95
N CYS A 157 0.17 -17.99 -21.80
CA CYS A 157 -0.33 -18.52 -20.53
C CYS A 157 0.73 -18.42 -19.42
N LEU A 158 2.01 -18.63 -19.75
CA LEU A 158 3.09 -18.49 -18.77
C LEU A 158 3.23 -17.04 -18.31
N ILE A 159 3.22 -16.08 -19.24
CA ILE A 159 3.27 -14.64 -18.90
C ILE A 159 2.06 -14.24 -18.05
N PHE A 160 0.88 -14.78 -18.36
CA PHE A 160 -0.33 -14.58 -17.57
C PHE A 160 -0.15 -15.08 -16.12
N PHE A 161 0.29 -16.33 -15.92
CA PHE A 161 0.51 -16.86 -14.56
C PHE A 161 1.65 -16.15 -13.81
N LEU A 162 2.71 -15.73 -14.51
CA LEU A 162 3.77 -14.90 -13.94
C LEU A 162 3.23 -13.53 -13.50
N SER A 163 2.26 -12.97 -14.22
CA SER A 163 1.58 -11.73 -13.84
C SER A 163 0.69 -11.94 -12.61
N VAL A 164 -0.02 -13.08 -12.50
CA VAL A 164 -0.73 -13.47 -11.26
C VAL A 164 0.23 -13.58 -10.08
N LEU A 165 1.38 -14.22 -10.27
CA LEU A 165 2.40 -14.37 -9.23
C LEU A 165 2.96 -13.02 -8.77
N ALA A 166 3.28 -12.15 -9.72
CA ALA A 166 3.71 -10.78 -9.47
C ALA A 166 2.64 -9.98 -8.71
N GLY A 167 1.37 -10.11 -9.09
CA GLY A 167 0.24 -9.53 -8.39
C GLY A 167 0.10 -10.00 -6.94
N ASN A 168 0.33 -11.30 -6.71
CA ASN A 168 0.25 -11.88 -5.37
C ASN A 168 1.33 -11.34 -4.43
N SER A 169 2.53 -11.06 -4.94
CA SER A 169 3.63 -10.48 -4.15
C SER A 169 3.22 -9.23 -3.37
N ILE A 170 2.40 -8.38 -4.00
CA ILE A 170 1.89 -7.13 -3.43
C ILE A 170 1.10 -7.39 -2.14
N CYS A 171 0.29 -8.46 -2.13
CA CYS A 171 -0.57 -8.82 -1.00
C CYS A 171 0.22 -9.28 0.22
N TRP A 172 1.30 -10.05 0.02
CA TRP A 172 2.16 -10.50 1.11
C TRP A 172 2.84 -9.33 1.81
N ILE A 173 3.43 -8.42 1.02
CA ILE A 173 4.09 -7.22 1.55
C ILE A 173 3.07 -6.30 2.23
N ASN A 174 1.90 -6.07 1.61
CA ASN A 174 0.83 -5.26 2.20
C ASN A 174 0.31 -5.84 3.53
N THR A 175 0.21 -7.17 3.64
CA THR A 175 -0.22 -7.84 4.88
C THR A 175 0.71 -7.48 6.03
N VAL A 176 2.02 -7.51 5.81
CA VAL A 176 3.01 -7.12 6.84
C VAL A 176 2.87 -5.63 7.19
N CYS A 177 2.79 -4.75 6.18
CA CYS A 177 2.64 -3.32 6.40
C CYS A 177 1.39 -2.98 7.24
N TYR A 178 0.26 -3.61 6.96
CA TYR A 178 -0.98 -3.40 7.71
C TYR A 178 -0.89 -3.91 9.15
N ILE A 179 -0.34 -5.11 9.35
CA ILE A 179 -0.19 -5.67 10.70
C ILE A 179 0.70 -4.77 11.56
N VAL A 180 1.84 -4.32 11.02
CA VAL A 180 2.76 -3.41 11.72
C VAL A 180 2.07 -2.09 12.05
N ALA A 181 1.39 -1.46 11.08
CA ALA A 181 0.71 -0.19 11.30
C ALA A 181 -0.40 -0.27 12.35
N ILE A 182 -1.23 -1.32 12.29
CA ILE A 182 -2.39 -1.49 13.18
C ILE A 182 -1.96 -1.87 14.60
N ARG A 183 -1.02 -2.81 14.73
CA ARG A 183 -0.61 -3.32 16.05
C ARG A 183 0.35 -2.38 16.77
N ASN A 184 1.23 -1.69 16.05
CA ASN A 184 2.15 -0.75 16.69
C ASN A 184 1.46 0.58 17.04
N PHE A 185 0.35 0.96 16.41
CA PHE A 185 -0.35 2.22 16.69
C PHE A 185 -1.85 1.99 16.96
N PRO A 186 -2.25 1.31 18.04
CA PRO A 186 -3.65 0.92 18.26
C PRO A 186 -4.62 2.12 18.28
N SER A 187 -4.25 3.22 18.95
CA SER A 187 -5.06 4.44 19.08
C SER A 187 -5.11 5.29 17.80
N ASN A 188 -4.03 5.27 17.00
CA ASN A 188 -3.90 6.05 15.76
C ASN A 188 -3.79 5.17 14.52
N ARG A 189 -4.35 3.95 14.55
CA ARG A 189 -4.16 2.93 13.50
C ARG A 189 -4.55 3.43 12.11
N GLN A 190 -5.62 4.21 12.04
CA GLN A 190 -6.12 4.79 10.79
C GLN A 190 -5.13 5.81 10.19
N VAL A 191 -4.45 6.57 11.05
CA VAL A 191 -3.42 7.55 10.65
C VAL A 191 -2.18 6.84 10.13
N ALA A 192 -1.65 5.86 10.88
CA ALA A 192 -0.47 5.10 10.49
C ALA A 192 -0.68 4.34 9.17
N VAL A 193 -1.85 3.70 9.03
CA VAL A 193 -2.25 3.03 7.79
C VAL A 193 -2.42 4.02 6.63
N GLY A 194 -3.10 5.15 6.85
CA GLY A 194 -3.31 6.15 5.80
C GLY A 194 -2.02 6.77 5.28
N ILE A 195 -1.10 7.14 6.18
CA ILE A 195 0.23 7.65 5.82
C ILE A 195 1.01 6.59 5.04
N SER A 196 1.19 5.39 5.58
CA SER A 196 1.99 4.36 4.93
C SER A 196 1.41 3.96 3.56
N THR A 197 0.10 3.73 3.45
CA THR A 197 -0.55 3.38 2.17
C THR A 197 -0.54 4.51 1.15
N SER A 198 -0.48 5.78 1.58
CA SER A 198 -0.37 6.90 0.64
C SER A 198 0.86 6.74 -0.25
N TYR A 199 2.00 6.34 0.32
CA TYR A 199 3.25 6.09 -0.40
C TYR A 199 3.14 4.97 -1.45
N GLN A 200 2.22 4.02 -1.30
CA GLN A 200 1.90 3.05 -2.36
C GLN A 200 1.34 3.72 -3.62
N GLY A 201 0.69 4.88 -3.46
CA GLY A 201 0.26 5.73 -4.58
C GLY A 201 1.41 6.32 -5.36
N LEU A 202 2.58 6.51 -4.73
CA LEU A 202 3.74 7.15 -5.34
C LEU A 202 4.64 6.18 -6.11
N SER A 203 4.39 4.86 -6.04
CA SER A 203 5.24 3.85 -6.68
C SER A 203 5.49 4.12 -8.16
N ALA A 204 4.45 4.34 -8.97
CA ALA A 204 4.63 4.54 -10.40
C ALA A 204 5.46 5.76 -10.77
N LYS A 205 5.36 6.83 -9.98
CA LYS A 205 6.24 7.98 -10.09
C LYS A 205 7.70 7.61 -9.78
N ILE A 206 7.95 6.92 -8.66
CA ILE A 206 9.31 6.49 -8.26
C ILE A 206 9.94 5.60 -9.34
N TYR A 207 9.21 4.61 -9.84
CA TYR A 207 9.72 3.73 -10.89
C TYR A 207 9.96 4.48 -12.21
N THR A 208 9.09 5.43 -12.57
CA THR A 208 9.28 6.24 -13.79
C THR A 208 10.55 7.10 -13.70
N ASP A 209 10.81 7.73 -12.55
CA ASP A 209 12.03 8.50 -12.33
C ASP A 209 13.30 7.62 -12.40
N ILE A 210 13.25 6.40 -11.83
CA ILE A 210 14.36 5.45 -11.89
C ILE A 210 14.62 4.97 -13.33
N VAL A 211 13.57 4.56 -14.04
CA VAL A 211 13.69 4.09 -15.44
C VAL A 211 14.19 5.22 -16.35
N GLY A 212 13.69 6.44 -16.14
CA GLY A 212 14.12 7.63 -16.88
C GLY A 212 15.61 7.95 -16.69
N LEU A 213 16.20 7.58 -15.55
CA LEU A 213 17.63 7.72 -15.29
C LEU A 213 18.48 6.65 -15.95
N ILE A 214 18.09 5.38 -15.77
CA ILE A 214 18.92 4.23 -16.20
C ILE A 214 19.00 4.17 -17.74
N PHE A 215 17.95 4.57 -18.46
CA PHE A 215 17.91 4.48 -19.93
C PHE A 215 17.38 5.74 -20.64
N SER A 216 17.84 6.92 -20.21
CA SER A 216 17.49 8.25 -20.74
C SER A 216 17.60 8.47 -22.27
N LYS A 217 18.09 7.50 -23.06
CA LYS A 217 18.34 7.65 -24.50
C LYS A 217 17.90 6.49 -25.40
N ARG A 218 17.22 5.43 -24.89
CA ARG A 218 16.83 4.27 -25.73
C ARG A 218 15.44 3.76 -25.39
N SER A 219 14.42 4.22 -26.14
CA SER A 219 13.00 3.86 -25.93
C SER A 219 12.73 2.36 -25.99
N ASP A 220 13.55 1.61 -26.74
CA ASP A 220 13.32 0.20 -27.06
C ASP A 220 13.36 -0.72 -25.82
N LYS A 221 14.01 -0.28 -24.72
CA LYS A 221 14.22 -1.07 -23.50
C LYS A 221 13.38 -0.65 -22.31
N THR A 222 12.34 0.15 -22.54
CA THR A 222 11.48 0.66 -21.46
C THR A 222 10.82 -0.46 -20.68
N ALA A 223 10.17 -1.43 -21.36
CA ALA A 223 9.51 -2.56 -20.70
C ALA A 223 10.49 -3.48 -19.95
N GLU A 224 11.65 -3.77 -20.54
CA GLU A 224 12.72 -4.54 -19.90
C GLU A 224 13.11 -3.90 -18.55
N THR A 225 13.30 -2.59 -18.53
CA THR A 225 13.76 -1.86 -17.35
C THR A 225 12.70 -1.82 -16.26
N PHE A 226 11.43 -1.58 -16.62
CA PHE A 226 10.34 -1.62 -15.65
C PHE A 226 10.19 -3.00 -15.01
N LEU A 227 10.23 -4.08 -15.80
CA LEU A 227 10.13 -5.44 -15.28
C LEU A 227 11.31 -5.79 -14.37
N LEU A 228 12.54 -5.46 -14.77
CA LEU A 228 13.71 -5.68 -13.93
C LEU A 228 13.63 -4.90 -12.62
N SER A 229 13.24 -3.63 -12.69
CA SER A 229 13.08 -2.77 -11.50
C SER A 229 12.00 -3.33 -10.56
N ASN A 230 10.85 -3.72 -11.10
CA ASN A 230 9.75 -4.34 -10.34
C ASN A 230 10.14 -5.68 -9.70
N SER A 231 11.15 -6.36 -10.25
CA SER A 231 11.66 -7.62 -9.71
C SER A 231 12.67 -7.38 -8.58
N VAL A 232 13.64 -6.47 -8.78
CA VAL A 232 14.81 -6.32 -7.90
C VAL A 232 14.55 -5.39 -6.72
N PHE A 233 13.87 -4.25 -6.92
CA PHE A 233 13.71 -3.26 -5.85
C PHE A 233 12.83 -3.75 -4.68
N PRO A 234 11.70 -4.45 -4.92
CA PRO A 234 10.93 -5.09 -3.85
C PRO A 234 11.76 -6.02 -2.98
N LEU A 235 12.63 -6.83 -3.58
CA LEU A 235 13.53 -7.72 -2.84
C LEU A 235 14.52 -6.93 -1.98
N GLY A 236 15.22 -5.96 -2.58
CA GLY A 236 16.22 -5.17 -1.86
C GLY A 236 15.64 -4.42 -0.66
N VAL A 237 14.49 -3.79 -0.82
CA VAL A 237 13.82 -3.05 0.26
C VAL A 237 13.23 -4.00 1.31
N CYS A 238 12.68 -5.16 0.91
CA CYS A 238 12.22 -6.17 1.88
C CYS A 238 13.36 -6.64 2.77
N VAL A 239 14.52 -7.00 2.20
CA VAL A 239 15.70 -7.43 2.96
C VAL A 239 16.18 -6.34 3.92
N LEU A 240 16.20 -5.08 3.45
CA LEU A 240 16.59 -3.92 4.27
C LEU A 240 15.62 -3.68 5.45
N VAL A 241 14.32 -3.85 5.23
CA VAL A 241 13.27 -3.54 6.22
C VAL A 241 12.94 -4.74 7.12
N CYS A 242 13.30 -5.97 6.75
CA CYS A 242 13.13 -7.19 7.58
C CYS A 242 13.46 -6.99 9.08
N PRO A 243 14.60 -6.39 9.47
CA PRO A 243 14.91 -6.21 10.88
C PRO A 243 14.05 -5.13 11.58
N MET A 244 13.46 -4.19 10.83
CA MET A 244 12.59 -3.12 11.32
C MET A 244 11.12 -3.55 11.41
N ALA A 245 10.67 -4.52 10.61
CA ALA A 245 9.27 -4.96 10.55
C ALA A 245 8.90 -5.90 11.71
N ARG A 246 8.75 -5.35 12.93
CA ARG A 246 8.35 -6.11 14.13
C ARG A 246 7.17 -5.47 14.84
N ILE A 247 6.42 -6.31 15.55
CA ILE A 247 5.36 -5.88 16.45
C ILE A 247 6.03 -5.48 17.77
N VAL A 248 5.76 -4.26 18.23
CA VAL A 248 6.28 -3.75 19.50
C VAL A 248 5.21 -3.89 20.57
N GLU A 249 5.55 -4.57 21.67
CA GLU A 249 4.74 -4.51 22.89
C GLU A 249 5.03 -3.18 23.59
N LEU A 250 4.08 -2.26 23.51
CA LEU A 250 4.18 -0.97 24.17
C LEU A 250 3.59 -1.09 25.58
N VAL A 251 4.43 -0.96 26.60
CA VAL A 251 3.97 -0.55 27.94
C VAL A 251 3.54 0.91 27.80
N GLU A 252 2.33 1.26 28.26
CA GLU A 252 1.69 2.57 28.08
C GLU A 252 2.59 3.77 28.45
N GLU A 253 3.50 4.17 27.56
CA GLU A 253 4.17 5.45 27.63
C GLU A 253 3.33 6.44 26.85
N LYS A 254 2.73 7.39 27.57
CA LYS A 254 2.10 8.61 27.03
C LYS A 254 3.16 9.53 26.40
N GLY A 255 3.87 9.06 25.38
CA GLY A 255 4.61 9.90 24.46
C GLY A 255 3.63 10.73 23.63
N ASN A 256 4.03 11.94 23.22
CA ASN A 256 3.17 12.82 22.44
C ASN A 256 3.11 12.39 20.96
N LEU A 257 2.49 11.23 20.69
CA LEU A 257 2.34 10.61 19.37
C LEU A 257 1.77 11.59 18.33
N GLU A 258 0.89 12.48 18.78
CA GLU A 258 0.28 13.54 17.97
C GLU A 258 1.32 14.44 17.27
N VAL A 259 2.40 14.82 17.96
CA VAL A 259 3.47 15.65 17.38
C VAL A 259 4.25 14.86 16.33
N GLY A 260 4.55 13.60 16.60
CA GLY A 260 5.24 12.72 15.66
C GLY A 260 4.44 12.54 14.36
N PHE A 261 3.15 12.25 14.46
CA PHE A 261 2.26 12.13 13.31
C PHE A 261 2.12 13.45 12.55
N PHE A 262 2.00 14.58 13.24
CA PHE A 262 1.96 15.89 12.59
C PHE A 262 3.20 16.15 11.74
N VAL A 263 4.40 15.88 12.26
CA VAL A 263 5.67 16.02 11.51
C VAL A 263 5.68 15.11 10.29
N ILE A 264 5.30 13.83 10.44
CA ILE A 264 5.25 12.90 9.30
C ILE A 264 4.22 13.37 8.27
N PHE A 265 3.06 13.89 8.66
CA PHE A 265 2.07 14.45 7.73
C PHE A 265 2.65 15.60 6.91
N VAL A 266 3.36 16.54 7.55
CA VAL A 266 3.99 17.66 6.84
C VAL A 266 5.00 17.15 5.81
N ILE A 267 5.86 16.19 6.19
CA ILE A 267 6.83 15.56 5.29
C ILE A 267 6.12 14.83 4.15
N THR A 268 5.05 14.10 4.45
CA THR A 268 4.26 13.32 3.48
C THR A 268 3.60 14.26 2.46
N ILE A 269 2.98 15.35 2.91
CA ILE A 269 2.41 16.38 2.03
C ILE A 269 3.50 17.01 1.15
N ALA A 270 4.64 17.40 1.74
CA ALA A 270 5.75 17.97 0.99
C ALA A 270 6.27 17.00 -0.09
N THR A 271 6.36 15.70 0.24
CA THR A 271 6.73 14.65 -0.70
C THR A 271 5.75 14.58 -1.89
N GLY A 272 4.45 14.59 -1.60
CA GLY A 272 3.41 14.58 -2.63
C GLY A 272 3.42 15.83 -3.51
N VAL A 273 3.59 17.02 -2.92
CA VAL A 273 3.67 18.28 -3.67
C VAL A 273 4.88 18.27 -4.59
N PHE A 274 6.04 17.87 -4.06
CA PHE A 274 7.26 17.72 -4.86
C PHE A 274 7.03 16.74 -6.02
N ALA A 275 6.39 15.58 -5.76
CA ALA A 275 6.08 14.62 -6.80
C ALA A 275 5.17 15.18 -7.89
N VAL A 276 4.09 15.91 -7.55
CA VAL A 276 3.22 16.56 -8.54
C VAL A 276 3.98 17.60 -9.36
N VAL A 277 4.76 18.47 -8.72
CA VAL A 277 5.54 19.52 -9.41
C VAL A 277 6.53 18.91 -10.39
N THR A 278 7.18 17.80 -10.03
CA THR A 278 8.10 17.09 -10.94
C THR A 278 7.39 16.34 -12.07
N SER A 279 6.11 15.98 -11.89
CA SER A 279 5.32 15.26 -12.91
C SER A 279 4.62 16.19 -13.92
N VAL A 280 4.48 17.49 -13.64
CA VAL A 280 3.65 18.41 -14.45
C VAL A 280 4.47 19.52 -15.11
N GLY A 281 4.14 19.82 -16.37
CA GLY A 281 4.48 21.07 -17.05
C GLY A 281 5.93 21.18 -17.51
N SER A 282 6.35 22.42 -17.85
CA SER A 282 7.71 22.71 -18.31
C SER A 282 8.81 22.42 -17.29
N ILE A 283 8.46 22.33 -16.00
CA ILE A 283 9.40 21.99 -14.91
C ILE A 283 9.92 20.56 -15.05
N SER A 284 9.06 19.61 -15.47
CA SER A 284 9.49 18.22 -15.77
C SER A 284 10.52 18.15 -16.90
N ARG A 285 10.49 19.12 -17.84
CA ARG A 285 11.46 19.24 -18.94
C ARG A 285 12.73 20.00 -18.54
N MET A 286 12.65 20.88 -17.54
CA MET A 286 13.81 21.63 -17.02
C MET A 286 14.63 20.83 -16.00
N LEU A 287 13.98 20.03 -15.15
CA LEU A 287 14.65 19.21 -14.16
C LEU A 287 15.11 17.90 -14.78
N SER A 288 16.37 17.53 -14.50
CA SER A 288 16.86 16.20 -14.86
C SER A 288 16.07 15.12 -14.09
N PRO A 289 15.86 13.91 -14.66
CA PRO A 289 15.32 12.77 -13.93
C PRO A 289 16.12 12.47 -12.64
N LEU A 290 17.41 12.84 -12.60
CA LEU A 290 18.28 12.74 -11.43
C LEU A 290 17.80 13.62 -10.28
N SER A 291 17.55 14.90 -10.56
CA SER A 291 17.03 15.83 -9.55
C SER A 291 15.66 15.41 -9.01
N GLY A 292 14.81 14.85 -9.86
CA GLY A 292 13.52 14.27 -9.46
C GLY A 292 13.71 13.11 -8.48
N LEU A 293 14.50 12.10 -8.86
CA LEU A 293 14.74 10.92 -8.02
C LEU A 293 15.43 11.27 -6.70
N VAL A 294 16.50 12.07 -6.75
CA VAL A 294 17.24 12.51 -5.55
C VAL A 294 16.31 13.23 -4.59
N GLY A 295 15.44 14.11 -5.11
CA GLY A 295 14.45 14.79 -4.29
C GLY A 295 13.50 13.82 -3.59
N ILE A 296 12.91 12.84 -4.30
CA ILE A 296 12.04 11.85 -3.64
C ILE A 296 12.81 11.06 -2.59
N LEU A 297 14.02 10.58 -2.91
CA LEU A 297 14.81 9.76 -1.99
C LEU A 297 15.12 10.53 -0.70
N VAL A 298 15.46 11.82 -0.81
CA VAL A 298 15.63 12.69 0.36
C VAL A 298 14.33 12.75 1.17
N PHE A 299 13.19 13.02 0.52
CA PHE A 299 11.89 13.08 1.19
C PHE A 299 11.45 11.75 1.81
N LEU A 300 11.86 10.60 1.26
CA LEU A 300 11.62 9.27 1.83
C LEU A 300 12.49 8.97 3.05
N LEU A 301 13.66 9.61 3.16
CA LEU A 301 14.55 9.50 4.32
C LEU A 301 14.15 10.47 5.44
N LEU A 302 13.57 11.63 5.13
CA LEU A 302 13.20 12.65 6.12
C LEU A 302 12.35 12.18 7.32
N PRO A 303 11.41 11.21 7.21
CA PRO A 303 10.66 10.74 8.37
C PRO A 303 11.54 10.08 9.45
N VAL A 304 12.83 9.79 9.17
CA VAL A 304 13.84 9.37 10.16
C VAL A 304 14.06 10.40 11.27
N VAL A 305 13.72 11.67 11.04
CA VAL A 305 13.83 12.73 12.06
C VAL A 305 13.01 12.37 13.31
N VAL A 306 11.84 11.75 13.16
CA VAL A 306 10.97 11.39 14.29
C VAL A 306 11.61 10.36 15.23
N PRO A 307 12.05 9.17 14.77
CA PRO A 307 12.73 8.22 15.66
C PRO A 307 14.04 8.76 16.24
N VAL A 308 14.78 9.61 15.51
CA VAL A 308 16.00 10.26 16.04
C VAL A 308 15.66 11.22 17.19
N VAL A 309 14.66 12.09 17.02
CA VAL A 309 14.22 13.02 18.06
C VAL A 309 13.72 12.27 19.29
N GLU A 310 12.95 11.19 19.12
CA GLU A 310 12.51 10.35 20.25
C GLU A 310 13.68 9.66 20.96
N SER A 311 14.69 9.21 20.20
CA SER A 311 15.92 8.63 20.77
C SER A 311 16.67 9.65 21.64
N VAL A 312 16.84 10.87 21.14
CA VAL A 312 17.51 11.96 21.86
C VAL A 312 16.73 12.36 23.10
N LYS A 313 15.40 12.56 22.99
CA LYS A 313 14.55 12.89 24.15
C LYS A 313 14.67 11.85 25.26
N LYS A 314 14.68 10.56 24.90
CA LYS A 314 14.79 9.49 25.88
C LYS A 314 16.18 9.45 26.51
N SER A 315 17.25 9.57 25.73
CA SER A 315 18.62 9.65 26.25
C SER A 315 18.82 10.83 27.22
N VAL A 316 18.22 11.99 26.91
CA VAL A 316 18.23 13.16 27.82
C VAL A 316 17.45 12.89 29.10
N ARG A 317 16.29 12.22 29.02
CA ARG A 317 15.48 11.87 30.19
C ARG A 317 16.20 10.86 31.09
N GLU A 318 16.77 9.81 30.53
CA GLU A 318 17.59 8.84 31.26
C GLU A 318 18.83 9.49 31.90
N GLY A 319 19.44 10.45 31.21
CA GLY A 319 20.56 11.23 31.75
C GLY A 319 20.16 12.14 32.91
N LYS A 320 18.94 12.70 32.91
CA LYS A 320 18.38 13.47 34.03
C LYS A 320 18.01 12.57 35.21
N GLU A 321 17.36 11.44 34.96
CA GLU A 321 17.00 10.46 36.00
C GLU A 321 18.26 9.90 36.68
N ARG A 322 19.31 9.56 35.93
CA ARG A 322 20.61 9.14 36.51
C ARG A 322 21.26 10.20 37.41
N ARG A 323 21.14 11.49 37.09
CA ARG A 323 21.64 12.57 37.97
C ARG A 323 20.83 12.70 39.25
N VAL A 324 19.51 12.52 39.17
CA VAL A 324 18.63 12.55 40.35
C VAL A 324 18.91 11.37 41.28
N TYR A 325 19.03 10.15 40.76
CA TYR A 325 19.39 8.96 41.57
C TYR A 325 20.78 9.06 42.22
N HIS A 326 21.74 9.75 41.58
CA HIS A 326 23.05 10.00 42.18
C HIS A 326 23.00 11.08 43.28
N SER A 327 21.98 11.95 43.29
CA SER A 327 21.75 12.92 44.37
C SER A 327 20.95 12.37 45.56
N THR A 328 20.21 11.26 45.40
CA THR A 328 19.43 10.64 46.49
C THR A 328 20.14 9.49 47.22
N MET A 329 21.40 9.16 46.86
CA MET A 329 22.19 8.14 47.58
C MET A 329 22.91 8.66 48.84
N GLU A 330 22.55 9.85 49.34
CA GLU A 330 23.03 10.36 50.64
C GLU A 330 21.95 10.59 51.69
N GLU A 331 20.67 10.26 51.43
CA GLU A 331 19.67 10.37 52.50
C GLU A 331 18.60 9.26 52.48
N ASP A 332 18.84 8.36 53.42
CA ASP A 332 17.89 7.66 54.28
C ASP A 332 17.22 6.35 53.84
N THR A 333 17.28 5.47 54.83
CA THR A 333 16.73 4.13 54.92
C THR A 333 15.31 4.26 55.45
N ARG A 334 14.42 3.36 55.00
CA ARG A 334 13.04 3.13 55.48
C ARG A 334 11.99 4.11 54.91
N ILE A 335 11.10 3.56 54.09
CA ILE A 335 9.66 3.37 54.37
C ILE A 335 9.05 2.66 53.16
N ARG A 336 8.45 1.50 53.40
CA ARG A 336 7.53 0.83 52.49
C ARG A 336 6.15 1.45 52.69
N PRO A 337 5.40 1.70 51.61
CA PRO A 337 3.98 1.42 51.66
C PRO A 337 3.60 0.48 50.53
N GLU A 338 3.00 -0.64 50.92
CA GLU A 338 1.93 -1.26 50.15
C GLU A 338 0.84 -0.20 49.93
N ASN A 339 0.42 -0.03 48.69
CA ASN A 339 -0.91 0.45 48.36
C ASN A 339 -1.27 -0.12 46.98
N GLU A 340 -2.01 -1.22 47.01
CA GLU A 340 -2.77 -1.71 45.87
C GLU A 340 -3.81 -0.65 45.49
N ALA A 341 -3.50 0.15 44.48
CA ALA A 341 -4.50 0.97 43.82
C ALA A 341 -5.36 0.07 42.94
N LYS A 342 -6.57 -0.24 43.41
CA LYS A 342 -7.68 -0.73 42.58
C LYS A 342 -7.88 0.24 41.42
N LEU A 343 -7.40 -0.14 40.24
CA LEU A 343 -7.70 0.57 39.00
C LEU A 343 -9.16 0.26 38.65
N ASN A 344 -10.03 1.23 38.90
CA ASN A 344 -11.36 1.27 38.31
C ASN A 344 -11.19 1.17 36.79
N ARG A 345 -11.55 0.00 36.25
CA ARG A 345 -11.93 -0.16 34.85
C ARG A 345 -13.21 0.66 34.65
N ASP A 346 -13.06 1.94 34.37
CA ASP A 346 -14.13 2.67 33.73
C ASP A 346 -13.55 3.69 32.76
N GLY A 347 -13.89 3.49 31.50
CA GLY A 347 -13.12 3.94 30.34
C GLY A 347 -13.22 2.88 29.26
N GLY A 348 -14.43 2.41 28.99
CA GLY A 348 -14.72 1.58 27.84
C GLY A 348 -14.45 2.39 26.58
N ASP A 349 -13.29 2.17 25.96
CA ASP A 349 -13.30 2.04 24.50
C ASP A 349 -14.29 0.91 24.24
N GLU A 350 -15.49 1.26 23.78
CA GLU A 350 -16.54 0.33 23.40
C GLU A 350 -15.87 -0.83 22.66
N ALA A 351 -15.94 -2.04 23.25
CA ALA A 351 -15.39 -3.24 22.66
C ALA A 351 -16.05 -3.42 21.29
N MET A 352 -15.36 -2.97 20.25
CA MET A 352 -15.85 -3.00 18.89
C MET A 352 -16.17 -4.45 18.54
N GLU A 353 -17.41 -4.71 18.11
CA GLU A 353 -17.88 -6.07 17.83
C GLU A 353 -16.91 -6.77 16.87
N GLU A 354 -16.21 -7.79 17.36
CA GLU A 354 -15.27 -8.55 16.54
C GLU A 354 -16.06 -9.48 15.63
N ILE A 355 -16.08 -9.16 14.34
CA ILE A 355 -16.87 -9.89 13.35
C ILE A 355 -15.92 -10.70 12.48
N GLY A 356 -16.08 -12.02 12.51
CA GLY A 356 -15.36 -12.92 11.61
C GLY A 356 -15.82 -12.77 10.15
N ALA A 357 -14.98 -13.18 9.21
CA ALA A 357 -15.25 -13.02 7.77
C ALA A 357 -16.60 -13.62 7.32
N MET A 358 -16.99 -14.78 7.85
CA MET A 358 -18.26 -15.42 7.50
C MET A 358 -19.49 -14.64 7.99
N GLU A 359 -19.36 -14.00 9.16
CA GLU A 359 -20.45 -13.21 9.73
C GLU A 359 -20.55 -11.84 9.03
N MET A 360 -19.41 -11.29 8.60
CA MET A 360 -19.35 -10.11 7.74
C MET A 360 -20.15 -10.30 6.44
N LEU A 361 -20.03 -11.46 5.78
CA LEU A 361 -20.72 -11.76 4.52
C LEU A 361 -22.25 -11.81 4.63
N LYS A 362 -22.79 -12.03 5.84
CA LYS A 362 -24.25 -12.06 6.06
C LYS A 362 -24.86 -10.66 6.15
N ARG A 363 -24.06 -9.61 6.36
CA ARG A 363 -24.56 -8.25 6.61
C ARG A 363 -24.88 -7.52 5.30
N VAL A 364 -26.06 -6.91 5.22
CA VAL A 364 -26.47 -6.09 4.05
C VAL A 364 -25.54 -4.88 3.85
N ASN A 365 -25.10 -4.26 4.96
CA ASN A 365 -24.18 -3.11 4.91
C ASN A 365 -22.84 -3.49 4.26
N PHE A 366 -22.39 -4.74 4.42
CA PHE A 366 -21.17 -5.24 3.76
C PHE A 366 -21.35 -5.25 2.24
N TRP A 367 -22.45 -5.79 1.72
CA TRP A 367 -22.69 -5.84 0.26
C TRP A 367 -22.88 -4.46 -0.36
N LEU A 368 -23.54 -3.52 0.33
CA LEU A 368 -23.61 -2.13 -0.12
C LEU A 368 -22.23 -1.50 -0.19
N TYR A 369 -21.40 -1.69 0.84
CA TYR A 369 -20.02 -1.22 0.87
C TYR A 369 -19.16 -1.83 -0.23
N VAL A 370 -19.24 -3.15 -0.45
CA VAL A 370 -18.53 -3.84 -1.55
C VAL A 370 -19.01 -3.33 -2.91
N GLY A 371 -20.31 -3.07 -3.07
CA GLY A 371 -20.86 -2.48 -4.30
C GLY A 371 -20.33 -1.09 -4.59
N VAL A 372 -20.24 -0.21 -3.56
CA VAL A 372 -19.62 1.11 -3.72
C VAL A 372 -18.15 1.00 -4.07
N TYR A 373 -17.41 0.09 -3.43
CA TYR A 373 -16.01 -0.15 -3.76
C TYR A 373 -15.83 -0.65 -5.21
N PHE A 374 -16.72 -1.53 -5.67
CA PHE A 374 -16.69 -2.11 -7.01
C PHE A 374 -16.88 -1.03 -8.09
N PHE A 375 -17.92 -0.21 -7.95
CA PHE A 375 -18.22 0.85 -8.93
C PHE A 375 -17.40 2.13 -8.73
N GLY A 376 -16.66 2.23 -7.63
CA GLY A 376 -15.75 3.34 -7.33
C GLY A 376 -14.29 2.95 -7.57
N ALA A 377 -13.64 2.48 -6.52
CA ALA A 377 -12.21 2.16 -6.54
C ALA A 377 -11.81 1.16 -7.64
N THR A 378 -12.55 0.05 -7.80
CA THR A 378 -12.19 -0.95 -8.82
C THR A 378 -12.39 -0.42 -10.24
N LEU A 379 -13.47 0.33 -10.48
CA LEU A 379 -13.70 1.01 -11.76
C LEU A 379 -12.59 2.03 -12.08
N GLY A 380 -12.17 2.81 -11.09
CA GLY A 380 -11.04 3.73 -11.19
C GLY A 380 -9.72 3.03 -11.50
N LEU A 381 -9.46 1.90 -10.85
CA LEU A 381 -8.31 1.06 -11.15
C LEU A 381 -8.34 0.54 -12.59
N ALA A 382 -9.52 0.13 -13.10
CA ALA A 382 -9.64 -0.27 -14.50
C ALA A 382 -9.31 0.89 -15.47
N PHE A 383 -9.72 2.11 -15.16
CA PHE A 383 -9.30 3.31 -15.90
C PHE A 383 -7.77 3.50 -15.84
N LEU A 384 -7.17 3.46 -14.64
CA LEU A 384 -5.74 3.66 -14.45
C LEU A 384 -4.91 2.58 -15.14
N ASN A 385 -5.34 1.31 -15.10
CA ASN A 385 -4.68 0.19 -15.78
C ASN A 385 -4.65 0.36 -17.31
N ASN A 386 -5.63 1.08 -17.87
CA ASN A 386 -5.73 1.38 -19.31
C ASN A 386 -5.18 2.77 -19.69
N LEU A 387 -4.69 3.55 -18.71
CA LEU A 387 -4.33 4.95 -18.90
C LEU A 387 -3.29 5.16 -20.01
N GLY A 388 -2.32 4.25 -20.13
CA GLY A 388 -1.30 4.32 -21.18
C GLY A 388 -1.89 4.23 -22.58
N GLN A 389 -2.86 3.33 -22.79
CA GLN A 389 -3.53 3.16 -24.08
C GLN A 389 -4.51 4.29 -24.37
N ILE A 390 -5.19 4.81 -23.33
CA ILE A 390 -6.06 5.98 -23.45
C ILE A 390 -5.24 7.19 -23.91
N ALA A 391 -4.07 7.43 -23.28
CA ALA A 391 -3.18 8.52 -23.63
C ALA A 391 -2.64 8.39 -25.07
N GLU A 392 -2.24 7.18 -25.47
CA GLU A 392 -1.79 6.91 -26.84
C GLU A 392 -2.90 7.10 -27.88
N SER A 393 -4.13 6.69 -27.59
CA SER A 393 -5.23 6.87 -28.54
C SER A 393 -5.59 8.36 -28.71
N TRP A 394 -5.26 9.21 -27.75
CA TRP A 394 -5.44 10.66 -27.83
C TRP A 394 -4.25 11.38 -28.49
N GLY A 395 -3.17 10.66 -28.81
CA GLY A 395 -1.96 11.22 -29.41
C GLY A 395 -1.06 11.97 -28.42
N SER A 396 -1.21 11.73 -27.12
CA SER A 396 -0.41 12.42 -26.11
C SER A 396 1.05 11.92 -26.14
N GLU A 397 2.00 12.82 -26.35
CA GLU A 397 3.42 12.48 -26.55
C GLU A 397 4.14 12.01 -25.27
N SER A 398 3.53 12.13 -24.08
CA SER A 398 4.20 11.86 -22.80
C SER A 398 3.40 10.97 -21.84
N VAL A 399 3.06 9.75 -22.27
CA VAL A 399 2.35 8.74 -21.45
C VAL A 399 2.91 8.60 -20.03
N SER A 400 4.24 8.53 -19.88
CA SER A 400 4.90 8.39 -18.58
C SER A 400 4.68 9.58 -17.64
N SER A 401 4.51 10.80 -18.17
CA SER A 401 4.21 12.00 -17.37
C SER A 401 2.80 11.91 -16.80
N LEU A 402 1.83 11.48 -17.62
CA LEU A 402 0.44 11.30 -17.21
C LEU A 402 0.27 10.19 -16.18
N VAL A 403 1.00 9.07 -16.34
CA VAL A 403 1.02 7.99 -15.34
C VAL A 403 1.62 8.49 -14.03
N SER A 404 2.73 9.22 -14.09
CA SER A 404 3.36 9.84 -12.90
C SER A 404 2.43 10.85 -12.23
N LEU A 405 1.65 11.62 -13.01
CA LEU A 405 0.65 12.54 -12.50
C LEU A 405 -0.48 11.79 -11.77
N SER A 406 -1.01 10.74 -12.39
CA SER A 406 -2.06 9.90 -11.78
C SER A 406 -1.58 9.26 -10.49
N SER A 407 -0.31 8.83 -10.43
CA SER A 407 0.35 8.27 -9.25
C SER A 407 0.41 9.31 -8.11
N SER A 408 0.90 10.51 -8.40
CA SER A 408 0.99 11.60 -7.40
C SER A 408 -0.39 12.02 -6.87
N PHE A 409 -1.41 12.08 -7.72
CA PHE A 409 -2.78 12.38 -7.26
C PHE A 409 -3.41 11.21 -6.50
N GLY A 410 -3.12 9.97 -6.89
CA GLY A 410 -3.52 8.77 -6.14
C GLY A 410 -2.90 8.72 -4.74
N PHE A 411 -1.65 9.17 -4.58
CA PHE A 411 -1.00 9.38 -3.29
C PHE A 411 -1.80 10.35 -2.40
N PHE A 412 -2.14 11.54 -2.92
CA PHE A 412 -2.93 12.51 -2.16
C PHE A 412 -4.33 12.00 -1.82
N GLY A 413 -4.96 11.29 -2.77
CA GLY A 413 -6.23 10.60 -2.53
C GLY A 413 -6.15 9.69 -1.31
N ARG A 414 -5.13 8.83 -1.23
CA ARG A 414 -4.95 7.88 -0.12
C ARG A 414 -4.62 8.57 1.22
N LEU A 415 -3.90 9.69 1.18
CA LEU A 415 -3.56 10.48 2.37
C LEU A 415 -4.79 11.23 2.94
N MET A 416 -5.65 11.74 2.06
CA MET A 416 -6.73 12.67 2.41
C MET A 416 -7.63 12.17 3.55
N PRO A 417 -8.15 10.93 3.58
CA PRO A 417 -9.00 10.47 4.67
C PRO A 417 -8.32 10.56 6.04
N SER A 418 -7.06 10.12 6.14
CA SER A 418 -6.30 10.17 7.39
C SER A 418 -5.96 11.59 7.85
N LEU A 419 -5.71 12.48 6.89
CA LEU A 419 -5.47 13.91 7.16
C LEU A 419 -6.73 14.55 7.73
N LEU A 420 -7.87 14.31 7.08
CA LEU A 420 -9.17 14.82 7.52
C LEU A 420 -9.53 14.26 8.90
N ASP A 421 -9.34 12.96 9.14
CA ASP A 421 -9.61 12.36 10.46
C ASP A 421 -8.72 12.98 11.56
N HIS A 422 -7.43 13.19 11.30
CA HIS A 422 -6.50 13.79 12.28
C HIS A 422 -6.82 15.27 12.60
N PHE A 423 -7.17 16.08 11.59
CA PHE A 423 -7.40 17.52 11.77
C PHE A 423 -8.87 17.88 12.07
N LEU A 424 -9.84 17.25 11.40
CA LEU A 424 -11.28 17.55 11.56
C LEU A 424 -11.92 16.85 12.76
N SER A 425 -11.34 15.76 13.28
CA SER A 425 -11.82 15.18 14.55
C SER A 425 -11.79 16.20 15.69
N ARG A 426 -10.91 17.21 15.60
CA ARG A 426 -10.83 18.33 16.57
C ARG A 426 -11.95 19.37 16.44
N ARG A 427 -12.64 19.47 15.29
CA ARG A 427 -13.62 20.55 15.00
C ARG A 427 -15.09 20.13 15.03
N LYS A 428 -15.43 18.90 15.47
CA LYS A 428 -16.82 18.35 15.52
C LYS A 428 -17.60 18.38 14.18
N MET A 429 -17.00 18.82 13.07
CA MET A 429 -17.65 18.90 11.76
C MET A 429 -17.43 17.61 10.96
N MET A 430 -18.51 16.85 10.79
CA MET A 430 -18.68 15.71 9.87
C MET A 430 -17.70 14.52 10.02
N LYS A 431 -18.00 13.64 10.99
CA LYS A 431 -17.42 12.29 11.14
C LYS A 431 -18.24 11.17 10.49
N SER A 432 -18.86 11.37 9.32
CA SER A 432 -19.49 10.24 8.62
C SER A 432 -18.69 9.88 7.37
N LYS A 433 -17.80 8.89 7.48
CA LYS A 433 -17.07 8.30 6.35
C LYS A 433 -17.97 7.98 5.13
N PRO A 434 -19.23 7.52 5.31
CA PRO A 434 -20.12 7.30 4.16
C PRO A 434 -20.55 8.58 3.44
N GLY A 435 -20.64 9.73 4.12
CA GLY A 435 -20.94 11.02 3.49
C GLY A 435 -19.78 11.52 2.62
N TRP A 436 -18.53 11.32 3.08
CA TRP A 436 -17.34 11.59 2.28
C TRP A 436 -17.25 10.66 1.07
N LEU A 437 -17.63 9.39 1.25
CA LEU A 437 -17.70 8.41 0.17
C LEU A 437 -18.67 8.83 -0.95
N VAL A 438 -19.83 9.40 -0.60
CA VAL A 438 -20.78 9.96 -1.59
C VAL A 438 -20.14 11.11 -2.38
N ALA A 439 -19.47 12.05 -1.70
CA ALA A 439 -18.81 13.18 -2.36
C ALA A 439 -17.71 12.72 -3.32
N LEU A 440 -16.89 11.75 -2.90
CA LEU A 440 -15.84 11.18 -3.75
C LEU A 440 -16.40 10.45 -4.97
N MET A 441 -17.46 9.66 -4.80
CA MET A 441 -18.13 8.96 -5.90
C MET A 441 -18.76 9.95 -6.89
N GLY A 442 -19.40 11.00 -6.40
CA GLY A 442 -19.93 12.08 -7.24
C GLY A 442 -18.86 12.80 -8.05
N ALA A 443 -17.74 13.16 -7.41
CA ALA A 443 -16.60 13.80 -8.09
C ALA A 443 -15.97 12.88 -9.15
N MET A 444 -15.79 11.59 -8.82
CA MET A 444 -15.27 10.59 -9.76
C MET A 444 -16.18 10.41 -10.99
N CYS A 445 -17.49 10.38 -10.77
CA CYS A 445 -18.49 10.34 -11.82
C CYS A 445 -18.36 11.56 -12.76
N GLY A 446 -18.23 12.76 -12.20
CA GLY A 446 -17.95 13.98 -12.96
C GLY A 446 -16.66 13.87 -13.78
N GLY A 447 -15.60 13.30 -13.22
CA GLY A 447 -14.33 13.06 -13.92
C GLY A 447 -14.47 12.17 -15.15
N PHE A 448 -15.27 11.08 -15.07
CA PHE A 448 -15.54 10.21 -16.22
C PHE A 448 -16.35 10.90 -17.32
N PHE A 449 -17.38 11.65 -16.95
CA PHE A 449 -18.17 12.39 -17.93
C PHE A 449 -17.40 13.56 -18.55
N PHE A 450 -16.49 14.19 -17.81
CA PHE A 450 -15.64 15.27 -18.33
C PHE A 450 -14.69 14.79 -19.43
N LEU A 451 -14.28 13.51 -19.44
CA LEU A 451 -13.51 12.92 -20.55
C LEU A 451 -14.26 12.92 -21.89
N LEU A 452 -15.60 13.05 -21.88
CA LEU A 452 -16.42 13.12 -23.10
C LEU A 452 -16.39 14.50 -23.75
N SER A 453 -15.87 15.54 -23.08
CA SER A 453 -15.90 16.93 -23.57
C SER A 453 -14.91 17.21 -24.71
N GLY A 454 -14.00 16.30 -25.04
CA GLY A 454 -13.15 16.37 -26.24
C GLY A 454 -11.68 16.01 -26.00
N PRO A 455 -10.88 15.85 -27.06
CA PRO A 455 -9.47 15.44 -26.99
C PRO A 455 -8.57 16.64 -26.71
N THR A 456 -8.45 17.04 -25.45
CA THR A 456 -7.36 17.94 -25.06
C THR A 456 -6.56 17.32 -23.93
N ASP A 457 -5.23 17.52 -23.95
CA ASP A 457 -4.36 17.05 -22.87
C ASP A 457 -4.81 17.61 -21.51
N LEU A 458 -5.37 18.82 -21.48
CA LEU A 458 -5.91 19.43 -20.27
C LEU A 458 -7.09 18.62 -19.69
N ILE A 459 -8.06 18.25 -20.54
CA ILE A 459 -9.21 17.43 -20.11
C ILE A 459 -8.71 16.08 -19.58
N LEU A 460 -7.79 15.43 -20.31
CA LEU A 460 -7.22 14.16 -19.89
C LEU A 460 -6.49 14.27 -18.54
N CYS A 461 -5.68 15.32 -18.36
CA CYS A 461 -4.95 15.56 -17.11
C CYS A 461 -5.90 15.81 -15.93
N VAL A 462 -6.89 16.70 -16.10
CA VAL A 462 -7.84 17.07 -15.02
C VAL A 462 -8.69 15.86 -14.64
N SER A 463 -9.28 15.15 -15.61
CA SER A 463 -10.05 13.94 -15.33
C SER A 463 -9.20 12.87 -14.67
N THR A 464 -7.97 12.64 -15.15
CA THR A 464 -7.05 11.67 -14.55
C THR A 464 -6.72 12.04 -13.11
N ALA A 465 -6.46 13.31 -12.82
CA ALA A 465 -6.21 13.79 -11.47
C ALA A 465 -7.40 13.54 -10.54
N VAL A 466 -8.61 13.92 -10.96
CA VAL A 466 -9.85 13.72 -10.19
C VAL A 466 -10.11 12.23 -9.94
N ILE A 467 -10.07 11.41 -10.98
CA ILE A 467 -10.30 9.97 -10.87
C ILE A 467 -9.24 9.32 -9.97
N ALA A 468 -7.97 9.72 -10.08
CA ALA A 468 -6.90 9.18 -9.24
C ALA A 468 -7.05 9.56 -7.76
N VAL A 469 -7.36 10.83 -7.45
CA VAL A 469 -7.63 11.28 -6.06
C VAL A 469 -8.82 10.50 -5.49
N CYS A 470 -9.93 10.41 -6.21
CA CYS A 470 -11.12 9.71 -5.75
C CYS A 470 -10.86 8.22 -5.54
N THR A 471 -10.22 7.56 -6.51
CA THR A 471 -9.84 6.15 -6.40
C THR A 471 -8.94 5.91 -5.19
N GLY A 472 -7.90 6.74 -5.02
CA GLY A 472 -7.00 6.67 -3.87
C GLY A 472 -7.75 6.83 -2.54
N ALA A 473 -8.61 7.84 -2.44
CA ALA A 473 -9.38 8.11 -1.23
C ALA A 473 -10.34 6.98 -0.89
N ILE A 474 -11.08 6.44 -1.86
CA ILE A 474 -11.98 5.30 -1.67
C ILE A 474 -11.18 4.06 -1.21
N THR A 475 -10.01 3.80 -1.79
CA THR A 475 -9.16 2.68 -1.36
C THR A 475 -8.69 2.83 0.09
N SER A 476 -8.28 4.02 0.51
CA SER A 476 -7.84 4.28 1.89
C SER A 476 -8.99 4.23 2.90
N ILE A 477 -10.15 4.81 2.55
CA ILE A 477 -11.38 4.72 3.35
C ILE A 477 -11.77 3.26 3.55
N SER A 478 -11.66 2.42 2.53
CA SER A 478 -11.96 0.98 2.61
C SER A 478 -11.11 0.26 3.66
N VAL A 479 -9.80 0.50 3.70
CA VAL A 479 -8.90 -0.08 4.71
C VAL A 479 -9.34 0.33 6.12
N SER A 480 -9.61 1.63 6.34
CA SER A 480 -10.06 2.12 7.65
C SER A 480 -11.45 1.59 8.04
N THR A 481 -12.39 1.55 7.09
CA THR A 481 -13.80 1.14 7.28
C THR A 481 -13.89 -0.35 7.59
N THR A 482 -13.06 -1.18 6.95
CA THR A 482 -12.99 -2.60 7.29
C THR A 482 -12.53 -2.82 8.73
N SER A 483 -11.51 -2.07 9.20
CA SER A 483 -11.04 -2.16 10.58
C SER A 483 -12.04 -1.62 11.60
N GLU A 484 -12.89 -0.67 11.20
CA GLU A 484 -13.91 -0.05 12.05
C GLU A 484 -15.19 -0.87 12.12
N LEU A 485 -15.69 -1.36 10.99
CA LEU A 485 -16.95 -2.11 10.95
C LEU A 485 -16.81 -3.57 11.41
N PHE A 486 -15.63 -4.18 11.30
CA PHE A 486 -15.46 -5.63 11.50
C PHE A 486 -14.33 -5.99 12.48
N GLY A 487 -13.69 -5.00 13.12
CA GLY A 487 -12.64 -5.19 14.12
C GLY A 487 -11.22 -5.33 13.56
N ALA A 488 -10.23 -5.21 14.46
CA ALA A 488 -8.80 -5.19 14.11
C ALA A 488 -8.12 -6.58 14.13
N ASN A 489 -8.65 -7.53 14.90
CA ASN A 489 -8.00 -8.83 15.09
C ASN A 489 -8.00 -9.71 13.83
N ASN A 490 -9.16 -9.78 13.15
CA ASN A 490 -9.32 -10.50 11.88
C ASN A 490 -9.16 -9.58 10.65
N PHE A 491 -8.55 -8.41 10.83
CA PHE A 491 -8.45 -7.37 9.81
C PHE A 491 -7.86 -7.90 8.50
N SER A 492 -6.74 -8.62 8.56
CA SER A 492 -6.04 -9.10 7.38
C SER A 492 -6.93 -10.00 6.51
N ILE A 493 -7.72 -10.89 7.12
CA ILE A 493 -8.62 -11.76 6.38
C ILE A 493 -9.81 -10.96 5.85
N ASN A 494 -10.49 -10.19 6.72
CA ASN A 494 -11.68 -9.40 6.35
C ASN A 494 -11.38 -8.40 5.22
N HIS A 495 -10.25 -7.71 5.29
CA HIS A 495 -9.84 -6.76 4.26
C HIS A 495 -9.47 -7.47 2.96
N ASN A 496 -8.80 -8.62 3.03
CA ASN A 496 -8.47 -9.38 1.83
C ASN A 496 -9.71 -9.93 1.10
N VAL A 497 -10.79 -10.25 1.83
CA VAL A 497 -12.10 -10.57 1.20
C VAL A 497 -12.65 -9.38 0.43
N VAL A 498 -12.56 -8.16 0.97
CA VAL A 498 -12.98 -6.93 0.26
C VAL A 498 -12.09 -6.68 -0.95
N VAL A 499 -10.77 -6.88 -0.83
CA VAL A 499 -9.80 -6.69 -1.91
C VAL A 499 -10.02 -7.67 -3.07
N ALA A 500 -10.58 -8.85 -2.83
CA ALA A 500 -10.93 -9.81 -3.88
C ALA A 500 -11.90 -9.22 -4.94
N ASN A 501 -12.61 -8.15 -4.59
CA ASN A 501 -13.47 -7.39 -5.49
C ASN A 501 -12.71 -6.74 -6.68
N ILE A 502 -11.41 -6.44 -6.51
CA ILE A 502 -10.57 -5.80 -7.54
C ILE A 502 -10.45 -6.70 -8.79
N PRO A 503 -10.00 -7.97 -8.69
CA PRO A 503 -9.93 -8.87 -9.84
C PRO A 503 -11.23 -8.95 -10.66
N PHE A 504 -12.38 -9.06 -10.00
CA PHE A 504 -13.67 -9.16 -10.69
C PHE A 504 -13.97 -7.92 -11.53
N GLY A 505 -13.70 -6.72 -11.00
CA GLY A 505 -13.97 -5.49 -11.74
C GLY A 505 -12.88 -5.20 -12.78
N SER A 506 -11.62 -5.54 -12.51
CA SER A 506 -10.56 -5.43 -13.54
C SER A 506 -10.85 -6.36 -14.72
N PHE A 507 -11.37 -7.57 -14.48
CA PHE A 507 -11.83 -8.45 -15.55
C PHE A 507 -12.99 -7.81 -16.30
N LEU A 508 -14.09 -7.49 -15.61
CA LEU A 508 -15.32 -7.01 -16.24
C LEU A 508 -15.11 -5.68 -17.00
N PHE A 509 -14.61 -4.65 -16.30
CA PHE A 509 -14.46 -3.31 -16.85
C PHE A 509 -13.29 -3.21 -17.82
N GLY A 510 -12.18 -3.90 -17.53
CA GLY A 510 -11.00 -3.94 -18.39
C GLY A 510 -11.23 -4.71 -19.68
N TYR A 511 -11.94 -5.85 -19.62
CA TYR A 511 -12.33 -6.61 -20.82
C TYR A 511 -13.33 -5.83 -21.68
N MET A 512 -14.33 -5.21 -21.06
CA MET A 512 -15.27 -4.34 -21.76
C MET A 512 -14.55 -3.20 -22.49
N ALA A 513 -13.59 -2.54 -21.84
CA ALA A 513 -12.79 -1.49 -22.45
C ALA A 513 -11.98 -2.00 -23.66
N ALA A 514 -11.33 -3.18 -23.54
CA ALA A 514 -10.60 -3.80 -24.66
C ALA A 514 -11.53 -4.12 -25.84
N TYR A 515 -12.73 -4.62 -25.56
CA TYR A 515 -13.72 -4.96 -26.59
C TYR A 515 -14.17 -3.72 -27.35
N LEU A 516 -14.55 -2.66 -26.63
CA LEU A 516 -15.01 -1.41 -27.23
C LEU A 516 -13.90 -0.71 -28.03
N TYR A 517 -12.68 -0.70 -27.50
CA TYR A 517 -11.51 -0.17 -28.21
C TYR A 517 -11.29 -0.88 -29.54
N ARG A 518 -11.34 -2.22 -29.55
CA ARG A 518 -11.12 -3.00 -30.77
C ARG A 518 -12.25 -2.82 -31.77
N LYS A 519 -13.49 -2.69 -31.32
CA LYS A 519 -14.65 -2.43 -32.21
C LYS A 519 -14.46 -1.16 -33.05
N GLN A 520 -13.74 -0.18 -32.51
CA GLN A 520 -13.47 1.09 -33.18
C GLN A 520 -12.14 1.11 -33.96
N ALA A 521 -11.27 0.12 -33.75
CA ALA A 521 -10.00 0.02 -34.48
C ALA A 521 -10.26 -0.38 -35.94
N THR A 522 -9.92 0.50 -36.89
CA THR A 522 -10.02 0.25 -38.34
C THR A 522 -8.63 -0.05 -38.94
N GLY A 523 -8.53 -1.08 -39.79
CA GLY A 523 -7.33 -1.42 -40.56
C GLY A 523 -6.39 -2.49 -39.96
N ASP A 524 -5.40 -2.92 -40.75
CA ASP A 524 -4.46 -4.01 -40.45
C ASP A 524 -3.52 -3.74 -39.24
N THR A 525 -3.40 -2.50 -38.80
CA THR A 525 -2.51 -2.12 -37.68
C THR A 525 -3.11 -2.42 -36.30
N GLY A 526 -4.43 -2.67 -36.22
CA GLY A 526 -5.12 -2.98 -34.96
C GLY A 526 -5.07 -1.87 -33.90
N LYS A 527 -4.70 -0.64 -34.28
CA LYS A 527 -4.65 0.54 -33.41
C LYS A 527 -5.88 1.43 -33.64
N CYS A 528 -6.50 1.89 -32.57
CA CYS A 528 -7.55 2.89 -32.62
C CYS A 528 -6.99 4.25 -32.19
N ILE A 529 -7.25 5.28 -32.99
CA ILE A 529 -6.84 6.67 -32.75
C ILE A 529 -8.08 7.57 -32.69
N GLY A 530 -8.08 8.51 -31.76
CA GLY A 530 -9.16 9.46 -31.50
C GLY A 530 -9.95 9.17 -30.23
N VAL A 531 -10.82 10.12 -29.86
CA VAL A 531 -11.69 10.03 -28.67
C VAL A 531 -12.70 8.89 -28.79
N GLU A 532 -13.14 8.60 -30.01
CA GLU A 532 -14.15 7.57 -30.29
C GLU A 532 -13.73 6.18 -29.79
N CYS A 533 -12.44 5.91 -29.66
CA CYS A 533 -11.90 4.64 -29.16
C CYS A 533 -12.36 4.29 -27.74
N TYR A 534 -12.50 5.29 -26.87
CA TYR A 534 -12.92 5.10 -25.48
C TYR A 534 -14.20 5.86 -25.12
N ARG A 535 -14.82 6.59 -26.06
CA ARG A 535 -16.03 7.39 -25.81
C ARG A 535 -17.16 6.56 -25.18
N THR A 536 -17.48 5.40 -25.75
CA THR A 536 -18.50 4.51 -25.19
C THR A 536 -18.06 3.94 -23.83
N THR A 537 -16.78 3.62 -23.67
CA THR A 537 -16.22 3.14 -22.40
C THR A 537 -16.39 4.17 -21.29
N PHE A 538 -16.07 5.45 -21.55
CA PHE A 538 -16.23 6.54 -20.58
C PHE A 538 -17.70 6.79 -20.22
N MET A 539 -18.61 6.70 -21.20
CA MET A 539 -20.05 6.80 -20.93
C MET A 539 -20.53 5.68 -20.00
N ILE A 540 -20.13 4.42 -20.26
CA ILE A 540 -20.50 3.28 -19.41
C ILE A 540 -19.87 3.42 -18.03
N TRP A 541 -18.58 3.76 -17.93
CA TRP A 541 -17.91 3.99 -16.64
C TRP A 541 -18.55 5.13 -15.84
N GLY A 542 -18.94 6.23 -16.46
CA GLY A 542 -19.71 7.30 -15.81
C GLY A 542 -21.06 6.83 -15.27
N CYS A 543 -21.82 6.05 -16.04
CA CYS A 543 -23.09 5.47 -15.60
C CYS A 543 -22.92 4.48 -14.44
N LEU A 544 -21.92 3.59 -14.51
CA LEU A 544 -21.61 2.65 -13.43
C LEU A 544 -21.17 3.38 -12.16
N CYS A 545 -20.35 4.43 -12.28
CA CYS A 545 -19.95 5.27 -11.16
C CYS A 545 -21.16 6.00 -10.55
N SER A 546 -22.12 6.44 -11.37
CA SER A 546 -23.39 7.03 -10.90
C SER A 546 -24.22 6.04 -10.07
N LEU A 547 -24.30 4.78 -10.51
CA LEU A 547 -24.91 3.70 -9.72
C LEU A 547 -24.17 3.51 -8.39
N GLY A 548 -22.84 3.56 -8.41
CA GLY A 548 -22.03 3.54 -7.20
C GLY A 548 -22.32 4.70 -6.25
N THR A 549 -22.55 5.92 -6.77
CA THR A 549 -22.99 7.07 -5.96
C THR A 549 -24.34 6.84 -5.29
N LEU A 550 -25.30 6.22 -6.01
CA LEU A 550 -26.60 5.85 -5.43
C LEU A 550 -26.45 4.81 -4.31
N LEU A 551 -25.61 3.79 -4.50
CA LEU A 551 -25.30 2.81 -3.46
C LEU A 551 -24.63 3.47 -2.24
N ALA A 552 -23.76 4.45 -2.46
CA ALA A 552 -23.11 5.20 -1.38
C ALA A 552 -24.14 6.05 -0.60
N LEU A 553 -25.10 6.67 -1.29
CA LEU A 553 -26.21 7.40 -0.66
C LEU A 553 -27.09 6.47 0.18
N LEU A 554 -27.41 5.29 -0.33
CA LEU A 554 -28.17 4.27 0.41
C LEU A 554 -27.39 3.78 1.65
N LEU A 555 -26.09 3.53 1.51
CA LEU A 555 -25.23 3.16 2.62
C LEU A 555 -25.18 4.27 3.68
N PHE A 556 -25.02 5.53 3.26
CA PHE A 556 -25.05 6.70 4.14
C PHE A 556 -26.39 6.81 4.87
N ALA A 557 -27.52 6.67 4.17
CA ALA A 557 -28.84 6.72 4.78
C ALA A 557 -29.05 5.63 5.84
N ARG A 558 -28.64 4.37 5.56
CA ARG A 558 -28.78 3.25 6.51
C ARG A 558 -27.86 3.37 7.72
N THR A 559 -26.65 3.89 7.53
CA THR A 559 -25.65 3.99 8.60
C THR A 559 -25.77 5.29 9.40
N ARG A 560 -26.56 6.27 8.93
CA ARG A 560 -26.76 7.57 9.59
C ARG A 560 -27.23 7.42 11.05
N SER A 561 -28.09 6.45 11.35
CA SER A 561 -28.55 6.16 12.71
C SER A 561 -27.40 5.67 13.60
N PHE A 562 -26.60 4.71 13.12
CA PHE A 562 -25.41 4.19 13.81
C PHE A 562 -24.39 5.30 14.12
N TYR A 563 -24.03 6.10 13.11
CA TYR A 563 -23.12 7.25 13.29
C TYR A 563 -23.74 8.41 14.09
N SER A 564 -25.05 8.39 14.37
CA SER A 564 -25.71 9.37 15.24
C SER A 564 -25.72 8.93 16.71
N THR A 565 -25.76 7.63 17.00
CA THR A 565 -25.78 7.09 18.37
C THR A 565 -24.39 7.16 19.01
N THR A 566 -23.31 6.92 18.26
CA THR A 566 -21.92 7.16 18.71
C THR A 566 -21.62 8.65 19.02
N LYS A 567 -22.56 9.57 18.72
CA LYS A 567 -22.43 11.00 19.08
C LYS A 567 -22.82 11.32 20.52
N SER A 568 -23.39 10.37 21.28
CA SER A 568 -23.88 10.62 22.63
C SER A 568 -23.35 9.59 23.65
N PRO A 569 -22.11 9.75 24.10
CA PRO A 569 -21.83 9.49 25.51
C PRO A 569 -21.00 10.63 26.10
N MET A 570 -21.60 11.82 26.26
CA MET A 570 -21.07 12.87 27.14
C MET A 570 -22.09 13.98 27.43
N ALA A 571 -23.35 13.59 27.67
CA ALA A 571 -24.39 14.51 28.11
C ALA A 571 -25.38 13.83 29.05
N GLN A 572 -24.87 13.11 30.06
CA GLN A 572 -25.63 12.65 31.22
C GLN A 572 -24.64 12.49 32.38
N GLY A 573 -24.39 13.57 33.09
CA GLY A 573 -23.41 13.63 34.18
C GLY A 573 -23.29 15.02 34.77
N SER A 574 -24.42 15.71 34.96
CA SER A 574 -24.50 16.90 35.81
C SER A 574 -25.98 17.13 36.16
N THR A 575 -26.45 16.38 37.15
CA THR A 575 -27.50 16.86 38.06
C THR A 575 -26.83 17.40 39.29
#